data_AF-A0A7L2SQ86-F1
#
_entry.id   AF-A0A7L2SQ86-F1
#
_cell.length_a   1.000
_cell.length_b   1.000
_cell.length_c   1.000
_cell.angle_alpha   90.00
_cell.angle_beta   90.00
_cell.angle_gamma   90.00
#
_symmetry.space_group_name_H-M   'P 1'
#
loop_
_entity.id
_entity.type
_entity.pdbx_description
1 polymer ?
#
loop_
_entity_poly.entity_id
_entity_poly.type
_entity_poly.pdbx_seq_one_letter_code
_entity_poly.pdbx_strand_id
1 'polypeptide(L)'
;EIQELDKDDESLRKYKEALLGTVTVSADPNAPNVVVTKLTLVCATAPGPLELDLTGDLESYKKQAFVLKEGMEYRIKISFRVNREIVSGLKYIQHTFRKGVK
;
A
#
# COMPACT_ATOMS: atom_id res chain seq x y z
N GLU A 1 -23.20 2.47 -9.25
CA GLU A 1 -22.82 2.67 -10.66
C GLU A 1 -22.19 1.44 -11.32
N ILE A 2 -20.97 1.00 -10.98
CA ILE A 2 -20.31 -0.14 -11.67
C ILE A 2 -21.12 -1.44 -11.64
N GLN A 3 -21.77 -1.75 -10.51
CA GLN A 3 -22.65 -2.93 -10.38
C GLN A 3 -23.96 -2.81 -11.16
N GLU A 4 -24.32 -1.61 -11.61
CA GLU A 4 -25.60 -1.34 -12.28
C GLU A 4 -25.50 -1.34 -13.79
N LEU A 5 -24.32 -1.08 -14.33
CA LEU A 5 -24.01 -1.26 -15.74
C LEU A 5 -24.16 -2.75 -16.11
N ASP A 6 -24.84 -3.04 -17.22
CA ASP A 6 -24.92 -4.38 -17.82
C ASP A 6 -25.42 -5.48 -16.85
N LYS A 7 -26.41 -5.14 -16.02
CA LYS A 7 -27.02 -6.07 -15.05
C LYS A 7 -27.65 -7.32 -15.70
N ASP A 8 -28.02 -7.22 -16.97
CA ASP A 8 -28.62 -8.32 -17.72
C ASP A 8 -27.57 -9.26 -18.34
N ASP A 9 -26.28 -8.87 -18.34
CA ASP A 9 -25.19 -9.66 -18.88
C ASP A 9 -24.55 -10.54 -17.78
N GLU A 10 -24.75 -11.86 -17.90
CA GLU A 10 -24.23 -12.84 -16.95
C GLU A 10 -22.69 -12.86 -16.91
N SER A 11 -22.03 -12.64 -18.04
CA SER A 11 -20.56 -12.68 -18.15
C SER A 11 -19.93 -11.49 -17.44
N LEU A 12 -20.49 -10.29 -17.63
CA LEU A 12 -20.01 -9.07 -16.99
C LEU A 12 -20.31 -9.06 -15.49
N ARG A 13 -21.41 -9.68 -15.06
CA ARG A 13 -21.70 -9.87 -13.64
C ARG A 13 -20.67 -10.77 -12.95
N LYS A 14 -20.35 -11.93 -13.52
CA LYS A 14 -19.32 -12.84 -12.99
C LYS A 14 -17.95 -12.17 -12.95
N TYR A 15 -17.61 -11.38 -13.98
CA TYR A 15 -16.38 -10.63 -14.03
C TYR A 15 -16.28 -9.59 -12.90
N LYS A 16 -17.34 -8.80 -12.68
CA LYS A 16 -17.41 -7.81 -11.59
C LYS A 16 -17.34 -8.46 -10.22
N GLU A 17 -18.03 -9.58 -10.03
CA GLU A 17 -17.99 -10.34 -8.78
C GLU A 17 -16.60 -10.91 -8.50
N ALA A 18 -15.92 -11.45 -9.52
CA ALA A 18 -14.55 -11.96 -9.38
C ALA A 18 -13.53 -10.87 -8.99
N LEU A 19 -13.72 -9.63 -9.47
CA LEU A 19 -12.82 -8.51 -9.17
C LEU A 19 -13.15 -7.78 -7.87
N LEU A 20 -14.44 -7.56 -7.59
CA LEU A 20 -14.90 -6.79 -6.43
C LEU A 20 -15.17 -7.66 -5.21
N GLY A 21 -15.31 -8.98 -5.40
CA GLY A 21 -15.70 -9.92 -4.36
C GLY A 21 -17.08 -9.61 -3.77
N THR A 22 -17.37 -10.22 -2.61
CA THR A 22 -18.56 -9.90 -1.83
C THR A 22 -18.36 -8.55 -1.16
N VAL A 23 -19.19 -7.57 -1.55
CA VAL A 23 -19.10 -6.19 -1.07
C VAL A 23 -19.49 -6.09 0.40
N THR A 24 -18.53 -6.29 1.30
CA THR A 24 -18.67 -5.96 2.72
C THR A 24 -18.03 -4.59 2.97
N VAL A 25 -18.78 -3.51 2.67
CA VAL A 25 -18.36 -2.15 3.02
C VAL A 25 -18.66 -1.92 4.49
N SER A 26 -17.90 -2.55 5.38
CA SER A 26 -17.94 -2.28 6.82
C SER A 26 -16.70 -1.48 7.23
N ALA A 27 -16.49 -0.34 6.57
CA ALA A 27 -15.42 0.58 6.92
C ALA A 27 -15.99 1.81 7.62
N ASP A 28 -15.28 2.26 8.64
CA ASP A 28 -15.58 3.51 9.36
C ASP A 28 -15.72 4.68 8.35
N PRO A 29 -16.83 5.43 8.37
CA PRO A 29 -17.07 6.50 7.40
C PRO A 29 -16.03 7.63 7.50
N ASN A 30 -15.33 7.77 8.63
CA ASN A 30 -14.29 8.78 8.81
C ASN A 30 -12.90 8.31 8.31
N ALA A 31 -12.72 7.03 7.99
CA ALA A 31 -11.44 6.53 7.54
C ALA A 31 -11.16 6.91 6.06
N PRO A 32 -9.91 7.22 5.71
CA PRO A 32 -9.52 7.46 4.32
C PRO A 32 -9.70 6.17 3.50
N ASN A 33 -9.94 6.34 2.19
CA ASN A 33 -10.16 5.19 1.31
C ASN A 33 -8.93 4.28 1.22
N VAL A 34 -7.72 4.86 1.22
CA VAL A 34 -6.46 4.14 1.27
C VAL A 34 -5.75 4.44 2.57
N VAL A 35 -5.39 3.38 3.29
CA VAL A 35 -4.53 3.46 4.48
C VAL A 35 -3.30 2.63 4.20
N VAL A 36 -2.14 3.27 4.10
CA VAL A 36 -0.86 2.55 4.04
C VAL A 36 -0.49 2.17 5.48
N THR A 37 -0.38 0.89 5.75
CA THR A 37 -0.15 0.40 7.11
C THR A 37 1.32 0.20 7.39
N LYS A 38 2.07 -0.39 6.45
CA LYS A 38 3.47 -0.75 6.66
C LYS A 38 4.29 -0.64 5.39
N LEU A 39 5.55 -0.24 5.55
CA LEU A 39 6.57 -0.34 4.50
C LEU A 39 7.70 -1.22 5.01
N THR A 40 7.96 -2.32 4.32
CA THR A 40 8.96 -3.30 4.72
C THR A 40 10.07 -3.34 3.68
N LEU A 41 11.32 -3.16 4.12
CA LEU A 41 12.50 -3.41 3.31
C LEU A 41 12.88 -4.88 3.45
N VAL A 42 12.64 -5.62 2.38
CA VAL A 42 12.95 -7.06 2.27
C VAL A 42 14.34 -7.19 1.67
N CYS A 43 15.27 -7.70 2.47
CA CYS A 43 16.65 -7.95 2.07
C CYS A 43 17.04 -9.35 2.56
N ALA A 44 17.42 -10.25 1.65
CA ALA A 44 17.70 -11.65 1.99
C ALA A 44 18.89 -11.82 2.94
N THR A 45 19.77 -10.82 2.97
CA THR A 45 21.01 -10.82 3.75
C THR A 45 20.94 -9.94 4.99
N ALA A 46 19.82 -9.25 5.20
CA ALA A 46 19.63 -8.49 6.42
C ALA A 46 19.33 -9.47 7.57
N PRO A 47 19.85 -9.20 8.79
CA PRO A 47 19.61 -10.06 9.96
C PRO A 47 18.14 -10.08 10.41
N GLY A 48 17.31 -9.15 9.91
CA GLY A 48 15.88 -9.12 10.14
C GLY A 48 15.17 -8.19 9.15
N PRO A 49 13.84 -8.30 9.04
CA PRO A 49 13.05 -7.40 8.21
C PRO A 49 13.08 -5.97 8.79
N LEU A 50 13.37 -4.99 7.94
CA LEU A 50 13.28 -3.58 8.30
C LEU A 50 11.85 -3.10 8.05
N GLU A 51 11.07 -2.92 9.11
CA GLU A 51 9.67 -2.54 9.01
C GLU A 51 9.44 -1.12 9.52
N LEU A 52 8.73 -0.33 8.72
CA LEU A 52 8.20 0.98 9.05
C LEU A 52 6.70 0.85 9.26
N ASP A 53 6.24 1.11 10.48
CA ASP A 53 4.81 1.18 10.78
C ASP A 53 4.31 2.59 10.47
N LEU A 54 3.50 2.71 9.42
CA LEU A 54 3.02 4.01 8.93
C LEU A 54 1.71 4.43 9.60
N THR A 55 1.20 3.65 10.54
CA THR A 55 -0.02 3.96 11.31
C THR A 55 0.27 4.73 12.61
N GLY A 56 1.52 4.72 13.06
CA GLY A 56 1.97 5.37 14.30
C GLY A 56 2.59 6.76 14.10
N ASP A 57 3.53 7.11 14.98
CA ASP A 57 4.22 8.41 14.93
C ASP A 57 5.25 8.46 13.78
N LEU A 58 4.89 9.19 12.73
CA LEU A 58 5.73 9.39 11.55
C LEU A 58 6.94 10.30 11.80
N GLU A 59 6.89 11.17 12.81
CA GLU A 59 7.97 12.11 13.11
C GLU A 59 9.22 11.39 13.64
N SER A 60 9.03 10.28 14.35
CA SER A 60 10.12 9.41 14.81
C SER A 60 11.03 8.95 13.67
N TYR A 61 10.47 8.67 12.48
CA TYR A 61 11.21 8.18 11.33
C TYR A 61 12.08 9.24 10.65
N LYS A 62 11.83 10.53 10.87
CA LYS A 62 12.73 11.59 10.36
C LYS A 62 14.10 11.55 11.04
N LYS A 63 14.15 11.04 12.28
CA LYS A 63 15.37 10.92 13.09
C LYS A 63 15.98 9.51 13.02
N GLN A 64 15.19 8.52 12.62
CA GLN A 64 15.64 7.14 12.50
C GLN A 64 16.40 6.93 11.19
N ALA A 65 17.63 6.43 11.29
CA ALA A 65 18.42 6.00 10.15
C ALA A 65 18.36 4.47 10.01
N PHE A 66 18.16 4.01 8.78
CA PHE A 66 18.20 2.60 8.44
C PHE A 66 19.59 2.23 7.94
N VAL A 67 20.19 1.21 8.56
CA VAL A 67 21.48 0.67 8.13
C VAL A 67 21.23 -0.34 7.02
N LEU A 68 21.55 0.05 5.79
CA LEU A 68 21.55 -0.85 4.64
C LEU A 68 23.00 -1.12 4.25
N LYS A 69 23.38 -2.39 4.18
CA LYS A 69 24.71 -2.80 3.75
C LYS A 69 24.89 -2.44 2.27
N GLU A 70 26.06 -1.91 1.93
CA GLU A 70 26.42 -1.56 0.55
C GLU A 70 26.47 -2.80 -0.36
N GLY A 71 26.02 -2.65 -1.60
CA GLY A 71 26.04 -3.71 -2.62
C GLY A 71 24.96 -4.78 -2.46
N MET A 72 24.01 -4.60 -1.53
CA MET A 72 22.95 -5.58 -1.30
C MET A 72 21.71 -5.30 -2.14
N GLU A 73 21.12 -6.36 -2.70
CA GLU A 73 19.82 -6.31 -3.33
C GLU A 73 18.71 -6.26 -2.28
N TYR A 74 17.75 -5.36 -2.49
CA TYR A 74 16.58 -5.22 -1.63
C TYR A 74 15.31 -5.00 -2.45
N ARG A 75 14.17 -5.30 -1.83
CA ARG A 75 12.83 -5.04 -2.37
C ARG A 75 12.02 -4.26 -1.34
N ILE A 76 11.19 -3.35 -1.82
CA ILE A 76 10.24 -2.62 -0.97
C ILE A 76 8.90 -3.33 -1.05
N LYS A 77 8.36 -3.74 0.09
CA LYS A 77 7.03 -4.29 0.24
C LYS A 77 6.14 -3.25 0.91
N ILE A 78 5.09 -2.81 0.20
CA ILE A 78 4.13 -1.84 0.71
C ILE A 78 2.86 -2.59 1.10
N SER A 79 2.45 -2.46 2.36
CA SER A 79 1.20 -3.00 2.88
C SER A 79 0.20 -1.87 3.03
N PHE A 80 -0.95 -2.00 2.39
CA PHE A 80 -2.01 -1.00 2.43
C PHE A 80 -3.37 -1.68 2.43
N ARG A 81 -4.37 -0.94 2.90
CA ARG A 81 -5.77 -1.35 2.94
C ARG A 81 -6.60 -0.37 2.11
N VAL A 82 -7.48 -0.91 1.29
CA VAL A 82 -8.53 -0.15 0.57
C VAL A 82 -9.85 -0.38 1.31
N ASN A 83 -10.55 0.69 1.65
CA ASN A 83 -11.70 0.64 2.57
C ASN A 83 -13.06 0.80 1.90
N ARG A 84 -13.19 1.69 0.91
CA ARG A 84 -14.49 2.11 0.37
C ARG A 84 -14.60 1.92 -1.13
N GLU A 85 -13.75 2.57 -1.91
CA GLU A 85 -13.87 2.69 -3.35
C GLU A 85 -12.61 2.20 -4.07
N ILE A 86 -12.78 1.86 -5.36
CA ILE A 86 -11.68 1.44 -6.21
C ILE A 86 -10.63 2.54 -6.30
N VAL A 87 -9.36 2.16 -6.18
CA VAL A 87 -8.23 3.08 -6.29
C VAL A 87 -7.53 2.78 -7.60
N SER A 88 -7.58 3.73 -8.54
CA SER A 88 -6.88 3.60 -9.81
C SER A 88 -5.51 4.27 -9.74
N GLY A 89 -4.48 3.58 -10.25
CA GLY A 89 -3.15 4.17 -10.44
C GLY A 89 -2.38 4.52 -9.16
N LEU A 90 -2.61 3.81 -8.06
CA LEU A 90 -1.85 4.03 -6.82
C LEU A 90 -0.35 3.86 -7.08
N LYS A 91 0.44 4.91 -6.77
CA LYS A 91 1.88 4.95 -7.02
C LYS A 91 2.65 5.36 -5.78
N TYR A 92 3.78 4.69 -5.56
CA TYR A 92 4.78 5.09 -4.58
C TYR A 92 5.85 5.98 -5.22
N ILE A 93 6.12 7.13 -4.60
CA ILE A 93 7.16 8.07 -5.03
C ILE A 93 8.16 8.22 -3.88
N GLN A 94 9.40 7.86 -4.14
CA GLN A 94 10.50 8.00 -3.19
C GLN A 94 11.50 9.03 -3.70
N HIS A 95 11.96 9.90 -2.80
CA HIS A 95 13.05 10.83 -3.04
C HIS A 95 14.18 10.54 -2.06
N THR A 96 15.37 10.34 -2.61
CA THR A 96 16.58 10.09 -1.82
C THR A 96 17.43 11.34 -1.89
N PHE A 97 17.95 11.80 -0.76
CA PHE A 97 18.80 12.98 -0.71
C PHE A 97 20.14 12.63 -0.10
N ARG A 98 21.23 13.22 -0.63
CA ARG A 98 22.57 13.10 -0.09
C ARG A 98 23.16 14.49 0.11
N LYS A 99 23.53 14.84 1.34
CA LYS A 99 24.07 16.16 1.71
C LYS A 99 23.20 17.33 1.23
N GLY A 100 21.88 17.19 1.32
CA GLY A 100 20.92 18.23 0.90
C GLY A 100 20.64 18.31 -0.59
N VAL A 101 21.26 17.46 -1.41
CA VAL A 101 21.00 17.36 -2.86
C VAL A 101 20.11 16.15 -3.14
N LYS A 102 19.08 16.36 -3.95
CA LYS A 102 18.14 15.31 -4.40
C LYS A 102 18.77 14.42 -5.46
#